data_AF-H0FAE7-F1
#
_entry.id   AF-H0FAE7-F1
#
_cell.length_a   1.000
_cell.length_b   1.000
_cell.length_c   1.000
_cell.angle_alpha   90.00
_cell.angle_beta   90.00
_cell.angle_gamma   90.00
#
_symmetry.space_group_name_H-M   'P 1'
#
loop_
_entity.id
_entity.type
_entity.pdbx_description
1 polymer ?
#
loop_
_entity_poly.entity_id
_entity_poly.type
_entity_poly.pdbx_seq_one_letter_code
_entity_poly.pdbx_strand_id
1 'polypeptide(L)'
;MAVSLPNGVIMSLATAYGVSKTITGITNANPGVASSAAHGLANGALIEVKSGWQKLNERILRVADSAAGTFALEGANTLSPIQFPAGTGNGSFREITSFTQITQVLETSTSGGEMQFATFSFMENDFESQIPTQASAQSLAITIADDPTLAGYKALQAAAEQREVRALRIAFPNGSVLLYNGYVSFNETPSMTKGEVMGVQATFSLLSRPVRYAV
;
A
#
# COMPACT_ATOMS: atom_id res chain seq x y z
N MET A 1 -0.08 -9.53 -23.65
CA MET A 1 1.36 -9.42 -23.94
C MET A 1 1.98 -8.57 -22.83
N ALA A 2 2.78 -9.15 -21.92
CA ALA A 2 2.98 -8.61 -20.57
C ALA A 2 4.38 -8.00 -20.35
N VAL A 3 4.83 -7.14 -21.28
CA VAL A 3 6.03 -6.31 -21.08
C VAL A 3 5.56 -4.87 -21.06
N SER A 4 5.35 -4.31 -19.87
CA SER A 4 5.04 -2.89 -19.69
C SER A 4 6.33 -2.17 -19.32
N LEU A 5 6.82 -1.29 -20.21
CA LEU A 5 7.86 -0.35 -19.81
C LEU A 5 7.25 0.64 -18.80
N PRO A 6 7.96 0.99 -17.70
CA PRO A 6 7.50 1.97 -16.72
C PRO A 6 7.53 3.42 -17.24
N ASN A 7 7.69 3.63 -18.55
CA ASN A 7 7.76 4.96 -19.15
C ASN A 7 6.36 5.58 -19.14
N GLY A 8 6.19 6.71 -18.42
CA GLY A 8 4.91 7.40 -18.27
C GLY A 8 4.07 6.96 -17.07
N VAL A 9 4.68 6.33 -16.06
CA VAL A 9 4.01 6.00 -14.80
C VAL A 9 3.69 7.27 -14.00
N ILE A 10 2.46 7.37 -13.51
CA ILE A 10 2.02 8.47 -12.64
C ILE A 10 2.00 7.97 -11.21
N MET A 11 2.79 8.61 -10.35
CA MET A 11 2.82 8.35 -8.92
C MET A 11 2.01 9.43 -8.20
N SER A 12 1.14 9.03 -7.29
CA SER A 12 0.29 9.97 -6.55
C SER A 12 0.17 9.56 -5.08
N LEU A 13 0.34 10.52 -4.18
CA LEU A 13 0.23 10.35 -2.75
C LEU A 13 -1.17 10.74 -2.26
N ALA A 14 -1.77 9.97 -1.37
CA ALA A 14 -3.01 10.34 -0.70
C ALA A 14 -2.79 11.53 0.25
N THR A 15 -3.48 12.63 -0.04
CA THR A 15 -3.35 13.87 0.74
C THR A 15 -4.52 14.13 1.67
N ALA A 16 -5.72 13.65 1.31
CA ALA A 16 -6.90 13.75 2.16
C ALA A 16 -7.58 12.40 2.35
N TYR A 17 -8.02 12.18 3.59
CA TYR A 17 -8.77 11.01 4.03
C TYR A 17 -10.14 11.46 4.53
N GLY A 18 -11.17 10.69 4.20
CA GLY A 18 -12.50 10.83 4.76
C GLY A 18 -12.55 10.42 6.23
N VAL A 19 -13.71 10.66 6.84
CA VAL A 19 -13.95 10.27 8.24
C VAL A 19 -13.84 8.74 8.37
N SER A 20 -13.11 8.30 9.39
CA SER A 20 -12.98 6.88 9.73
C SER A 20 -14.35 6.30 10.11
N LYS A 21 -14.79 5.28 9.39
CA LYS A 21 -16.06 4.57 9.64
C LYS A 21 -15.78 3.14 10.09
N THR A 22 -16.66 2.60 10.91
CA THR A 22 -16.50 1.26 11.49
C THR A 22 -17.01 0.18 10.55
N ILE A 23 -16.27 -0.94 10.51
CA ILE A 23 -16.68 -2.19 9.87
C ILE A 23 -17.22 -3.11 10.96
N THR A 24 -18.49 -3.47 10.85
CA THR A 24 -19.17 -4.33 11.83
C THR A 24 -18.95 -5.82 11.56
N GLY A 25 -18.52 -6.18 10.35
CA GLY A 25 -18.14 -7.53 9.99
C GLY A 25 -17.64 -7.62 8.55
N ILE A 26 -16.85 -8.63 8.25
CA ILE A 26 -16.42 -8.97 6.90
C ILE A 26 -16.75 -10.45 6.66
N THR A 27 -17.39 -10.77 5.54
CA THR A 27 -17.74 -12.15 5.19
C THR A 27 -16.54 -12.91 4.63
N ASN A 28 -16.56 -14.24 4.77
CA ASN A 28 -15.60 -15.15 4.16
C ASN A 28 -16.00 -15.47 2.71
N ALA A 29 -15.79 -14.52 1.80
CA ALA A 29 -16.14 -14.64 0.39
C ALA A 29 -14.97 -14.21 -0.51
N ASN A 30 -15.10 -14.44 -1.82
CA ASN A 30 -14.16 -13.92 -2.81
C ASN A 30 -14.94 -13.18 -3.91
N PRO A 31 -14.99 -11.83 -3.88
CA PRO A 31 -14.39 -10.92 -2.89
C PRO A 31 -15.09 -10.94 -1.53
N GLY A 32 -14.36 -10.63 -0.45
CA GLY A 32 -14.93 -10.49 0.89
C GLY A 32 -15.86 -9.26 1.00
N VAL A 33 -17.05 -9.42 1.58
CA VAL A 33 -18.04 -8.34 1.71
C VAL A 33 -17.96 -7.75 3.11
N ALA A 34 -17.64 -6.46 3.20
CA ALA A 34 -17.61 -5.70 4.44
C ALA A 34 -18.96 -5.02 4.71
N SER A 35 -19.40 -5.07 5.96
CA SER A 35 -20.64 -4.43 6.42
C SER A 35 -20.30 -3.13 7.17
N SER A 36 -20.90 -2.02 6.75
CA SER A 36 -20.79 -0.73 7.43
C SER A 36 -22.00 0.16 7.13
N ALA A 37 -22.66 0.65 8.19
CA ALA A 37 -23.80 1.54 8.07
C ALA A 37 -23.38 2.92 7.55
N ALA A 38 -24.19 3.50 6.64
CA ALA A 38 -23.98 4.84 6.09
C ALA A 38 -22.56 5.09 5.53
N HIS A 39 -21.96 4.08 4.91
CA HIS A 39 -20.58 4.19 4.39
C HIS A 39 -20.45 5.18 3.24
N GLY A 40 -21.49 5.37 2.41
CA GLY A 40 -21.52 6.42 1.38
C GLY A 40 -20.43 6.29 0.30
N LEU A 41 -19.83 5.10 0.16
CA LEU A 41 -18.77 4.83 -0.81
C LEU A 41 -19.39 4.60 -2.18
N ALA A 42 -18.70 5.03 -3.22
CA ALA A 42 -19.04 4.69 -4.61
C ALA A 42 -18.25 3.46 -5.08
N ASN A 43 -18.78 2.74 -6.06
CA ASN A 43 -18.02 1.71 -6.77
C ASN A 43 -16.75 2.33 -7.39
N GLY A 44 -15.61 1.74 -7.10
CA GLY A 44 -14.30 2.21 -7.52
C GLY A 44 -13.58 3.16 -6.56
N ALA A 45 -14.18 3.51 -5.42
CA ALA A 45 -13.49 4.26 -4.37
C ALA A 45 -12.32 3.45 -3.79
N LEU A 46 -11.22 4.14 -3.47
CA LEU A 46 -10.07 3.55 -2.80
C LEU A 46 -10.20 3.80 -1.30
N ILE A 47 -10.16 2.73 -0.52
CA ILE A 47 -10.28 2.78 0.93
C ILE A 47 -9.04 2.17 1.58
N GLU A 48 -8.59 2.80 2.65
CA GLU A 48 -7.65 2.20 3.59
C GLU A 48 -8.45 1.39 4.61
N VAL A 49 -8.20 0.09 4.68
CA VAL A 49 -8.87 -0.83 5.60
C VAL A 49 -7.93 -1.17 6.74
N LYS A 50 -8.41 -0.96 7.97
CA LYS A 50 -7.81 -1.43 9.21
C LYS A 50 -8.72 -2.51 9.78
N SER A 51 -8.27 -3.74 9.78
CA SER A 51 -9.05 -4.90 10.23
C SER A 51 -8.25 -5.69 11.27
N GLY A 52 -8.95 -6.38 12.16
CA GLY A 52 -8.34 -7.36 13.07
C GLY A 52 -7.64 -8.52 12.33
N TRP A 53 -7.93 -8.71 11.05
CA TRP A 53 -7.22 -9.67 10.21
C TRP A 53 -5.89 -9.10 9.70
N GLN A 54 -4.77 -9.68 10.12
CA GLN A 54 -3.42 -9.22 9.76
C GLN A 54 -3.19 -9.10 8.24
N LYS A 55 -3.81 -9.96 7.42
CA LYS A 55 -3.69 -9.93 5.95
C LYS A 55 -4.46 -8.79 5.26
N LEU A 56 -5.41 -8.19 5.97
CA LEU A 56 -6.25 -7.09 5.51
C LEU A 56 -5.99 -5.79 6.25
N ASN A 57 -5.14 -5.82 7.27
CA ASN A 57 -4.77 -4.65 8.04
C ASN A 57 -3.87 -3.69 7.23
N GLU A 58 -4.12 -2.39 7.40
CA GLU A 58 -3.40 -1.27 6.76
C GLU A 58 -3.33 -1.41 5.23
N ARG A 59 -4.33 -2.06 4.61
CA ARG A 59 -4.33 -2.37 3.18
C ARG A 59 -5.25 -1.44 2.42
N ILE A 60 -4.80 -0.98 1.26
CA ILE A 60 -5.64 -0.17 0.37
C ILE A 60 -6.37 -1.10 -0.58
N LEU A 61 -7.69 -1.00 -0.59
CA LEU A 61 -8.56 -1.83 -1.40
C LEU A 61 -9.52 -0.93 -2.17
N ARG A 62 -9.91 -1.41 -3.35
CA ARG A 62 -10.94 -0.79 -4.17
C ARG A 62 -12.30 -1.37 -3.78
N VAL A 63 -13.28 -0.49 -3.65
CA VAL A 63 -14.67 -0.84 -3.38
C VAL A 63 -15.33 -1.34 -4.66
N ALA A 64 -15.93 -2.52 -4.59
CA ALA A 64 -16.83 -3.07 -5.60
C ALA A 64 -18.20 -3.36 -4.96
N ASP A 65 -19.23 -3.54 -5.79
CA ASP A 65 -20.59 -3.93 -5.35
C ASP A 65 -21.09 -3.21 -4.08
N SER A 66 -20.93 -1.88 -4.04
CA SER A 66 -21.44 -1.05 -2.97
C SER A 66 -22.96 -1.05 -3.00
N ALA A 67 -23.56 -1.46 -1.89
CA ALA A 67 -24.98 -1.46 -1.64
C ALA A 67 -25.28 -0.70 -0.34
N ALA A 68 -26.55 -0.42 -0.03
CA ALA A 68 -26.87 0.25 1.24
C ALA A 68 -26.42 -0.62 2.44
N GLY A 69 -25.37 -0.19 3.15
CA GLY A 69 -24.87 -0.86 4.34
C GLY A 69 -23.81 -1.95 4.13
N THR A 70 -23.50 -2.33 2.88
CA THR A 70 -22.46 -3.34 2.56
C THR A 70 -21.65 -2.95 1.33
N PHE A 71 -20.42 -3.43 1.23
CA PHE A 71 -19.58 -3.26 0.05
C PHE A 71 -18.57 -4.40 -0.08
N ALA A 72 -18.25 -4.78 -1.33
CA ALA A 72 -17.24 -5.79 -1.61
C ALA A 72 -15.83 -5.18 -1.67
N LEU A 73 -14.86 -5.92 -1.15
CA LEU A 73 -13.43 -5.57 -1.18
C LEU A 73 -12.76 -6.24 -2.39
N GLU A 74 -12.63 -5.49 -3.49
CA GLU A 74 -12.04 -6.01 -4.73
C GLU A 74 -10.58 -6.42 -4.48
N GLY A 75 -10.22 -7.66 -4.84
CA GLY A 75 -8.85 -8.19 -4.63
C GLY A 75 -8.56 -8.72 -3.22
N ALA A 76 -9.55 -8.72 -2.32
CA ALA A 76 -9.46 -9.39 -1.02
C ALA A 76 -10.17 -10.76 -1.05
N ASN A 77 -9.38 -11.83 -1.07
CA ASN A 77 -9.89 -13.20 -0.93
C ASN A 77 -9.90 -13.59 0.56
N THR A 78 -11.08 -13.71 1.15
CA THR A 78 -11.28 -14.08 2.57
C THR A 78 -11.87 -15.48 2.74
N LEU A 79 -11.79 -16.35 1.72
CA LEU A 79 -12.39 -17.68 1.71
C LEU A 79 -11.85 -18.62 2.80
N SER A 80 -10.62 -18.43 3.26
CA SER A 80 -10.01 -19.35 4.23
C SER A 80 -10.45 -19.02 5.66
N PRO A 81 -11.31 -19.84 6.31
CA PRO A 81 -11.79 -19.56 7.67
C PRO A 81 -10.68 -19.69 8.73
N ILE A 82 -9.57 -20.36 8.40
CA ILE A 82 -8.39 -20.47 9.28
C ILE A 82 -7.61 -19.16 9.31
N GLN A 83 -7.44 -18.52 8.14
CA GLN A 83 -6.72 -17.25 8.03
C GLN A 83 -7.62 -16.04 8.31
N PHE A 84 -8.93 -16.22 8.21
CA PHE A 84 -9.95 -15.21 8.41
C PHE A 84 -11.06 -15.76 9.34
N PRO A 85 -10.80 -15.89 10.66
CA PRO A 85 -11.81 -16.39 11.58
C PRO A 85 -13.04 -15.49 11.60
N ALA A 86 -14.23 -16.08 11.58
CA ALA A 86 -15.48 -15.34 11.63
C ALA A 86 -15.58 -14.50 12.92
N GLY A 87 -16.04 -13.25 12.79
CA GLY A 87 -16.22 -12.34 13.94
C GLY A 87 -14.97 -11.61 14.43
N THR A 88 -13.79 -11.85 13.84
CA THR A 88 -12.55 -11.09 14.16
C THR A 88 -12.14 -10.10 13.07
N GLY A 89 -12.90 -10.02 11.99
CA GLY A 89 -12.67 -9.10 10.86
C GLY A 89 -13.13 -7.67 11.12
N ASN A 90 -13.71 -7.38 12.30
CA ASN A 90 -14.12 -6.05 12.72
C ASN A 90 -12.95 -5.05 12.65
N GLY A 91 -13.28 -3.79 12.38
CA GLY A 91 -12.26 -2.78 12.16
C GLY A 91 -12.82 -1.43 11.78
N SER A 92 -12.01 -0.65 11.09
CA SER A 92 -12.37 0.65 10.54
C SER A 92 -11.82 0.82 9.14
N PHE A 93 -12.49 1.61 8.32
CA PHE A 93 -11.95 2.05 7.04
C PHE A 93 -11.96 3.58 6.95
N ARG A 94 -11.06 4.10 6.12
CA ARG A 94 -11.03 5.50 5.71
C ARG A 94 -11.03 5.56 4.20
N GLU A 95 -11.92 6.38 3.63
CA GLU A 95 -11.91 6.64 2.21
C GLU A 95 -10.78 7.60 1.85
N ILE A 96 -10.10 7.37 0.73
CA ILE A 96 -9.12 8.32 0.20
C ILE A 96 -9.84 9.25 -0.78
N THR A 97 -9.99 10.52 -0.40
CA THR A 97 -10.77 11.50 -1.18
C THR A 97 -9.91 12.30 -2.15
N SER A 98 -8.62 12.45 -1.88
CA SER A 98 -7.69 13.23 -2.69
C SER A 98 -6.36 12.51 -2.88
N PHE A 99 -5.89 12.52 -4.12
CA PHE A 99 -4.54 12.14 -4.50
C PHE A 99 -3.81 13.34 -5.08
N THR A 100 -2.61 13.63 -4.59
CA THR A 100 -1.71 14.63 -5.14
C THR A 100 -0.61 13.92 -5.93
N GLN A 101 -0.44 14.31 -7.19
CA GLN A 101 0.60 13.74 -8.04
C GLN A 101 2.00 14.17 -7.59
N ILE A 102 2.92 13.22 -7.54
CA ILE A 102 4.36 13.45 -7.41
C ILE A 102 4.89 13.64 -8.83
N THR A 103 5.47 14.79 -9.11
CA THR A 103 6.03 15.13 -10.43
C THR A 103 7.55 15.10 -10.36
N GLN A 104 8.21 15.00 -11.52
CA GLN A 104 9.68 14.96 -11.62
C GLN A 104 10.34 13.80 -10.83
N VAL A 105 9.75 12.60 -10.92
CA VAL A 105 10.38 11.38 -10.40
C VAL A 105 11.56 10.99 -11.29
N LEU A 106 12.76 10.96 -10.73
CA LEU A 106 14.00 10.59 -11.40
C LEU A 106 14.22 9.07 -11.38
N GLU A 107 13.98 8.45 -10.23
CA GLU A 107 14.22 7.02 -10.02
C GLU A 107 13.24 6.45 -8.98
N THR A 108 12.91 5.17 -9.14
CA THR A 108 12.21 4.38 -8.13
C THR A 108 12.96 3.09 -7.87
N SER A 109 13.35 2.83 -6.63
CA SER A 109 14.00 1.59 -6.21
C SER A 109 13.19 0.90 -5.13
N THR A 110 12.96 -0.40 -5.31
CA THR A 110 12.28 -1.25 -4.31
C THR A 110 13.30 -2.12 -3.62
N SER A 111 13.25 -2.18 -2.29
CA SER A 111 14.06 -3.06 -1.46
C SER A 111 13.19 -3.94 -0.57
N GLY A 112 13.68 -5.13 -0.24
CA GLY A 112 12.98 -6.10 0.60
C GLY A 112 11.93 -6.95 -0.13
N GLY A 113 11.27 -7.82 0.63
CA GLY A 113 10.34 -8.83 0.09
C GLY A 113 10.95 -10.21 -0.11
N GLU A 114 12.21 -10.38 0.29
CA GLU A 114 12.89 -11.67 0.33
C GLU A 114 12.33 -12.54 1.45
N MET A 115 12.19 -13.83 1.21
CA MET A 115 11.75 -14.78 2.22
C MET A 115 12.90 -15.06 3.18
N GLN A 116 12.73 -14.74 4.46
CA GLN A 116 13.67 -15.15 5.49
C GLN A 116 13.52 -16.65 5.75
N PHE A 117 14.64 -17.31 6.00
CA PHE A 117 14.70 -18.72 6.34
C PHE A 117 15.25 -18.87 7.74
N ALA A 118 14.59 -19.67 8.58
CA ALA A 118 15.17 -20.18 9.81
C ALA A 118 15.87 -21.49 9.49
N THR A 119 17.18 -21.52 9.66
CA THR A 119 17.97 -22.74 9.59
C THR A 119 17.84 -23.46 10.93
N PHE A 120 17.44 -24.73 10.91
CA PHE A 120 17.43 -25.59 12.08
C PHE A 120 18.23 -26.85 11.78
N SER A 121 19.00 -27.28 12.77
CA SER A 121 19.65 -28.59 12.77
C SER A 121 19.30 -29.26 14.09
N PHE A 122 18.82 -30.50 14.01
CA PHE A 122 18.65 -31.35 15.19
C PHE A 122 20.00 -31.99 15.50
N MET A 123 20.32 -32.18 16.79
CA MET A 123 21.62 -32.75 17.20
C MET A 123 21.90 -34.17 16.67
N GLU A 124 20.89 -34.83 16.09
CA GLU A 124 21.00 -36.15 15.47
C GLU A 124 21.23 -36.12 13.95
N ASN A 125 21.14 -34.93 13.32
CA ASN A 125 21.32 -34.76 11.89
C ASN A 125 22.65 -34.09 11.56
N ASP A 126 23.36 -34.65 10.58
CA ASP A 126 24.63 -34.12 10.03
C ASP A 126 24.40 -33.06 8.92
N PHE A 127 23.16 -32.57 8.77
CA PHE A 127 22.78 -31.60 7.73
C PHE A 127 21.75 -30.58 8.25
N GLU A 128 21.92 -29.34 7.82
CA GLU A 128 21.03 -28.23 8.15
C GLU A 128 19.80 -28.22 7.23
N SER A 129 18.62 -27.96 7.79
CA SER A 129 17.36 -27.78 7.05
C SER A 129 16.82 -26.37 7.26
N GLN A 130 16.11 -25.82 6.27
CA GLN A 130 15.58 -24.45 6.31
C GLN A 130 14.05 -24.44 6.26
N ILE A 131 13.40 -23.69 7.15
CA ILE A 131 11.96 -23.38 7.09
C ILE A 131 11.78 -21.91 6.75
N PRO A 132 10.96 -21.56 5.75
CA PRO A 132 10.62 -20.16 5.47
C PRO A 132 9.81 -19.56 6.63
N THR A 133 10.27 -18.44 7.17
CA THR A 133 9.64 -17.79 8.33
C THR A 133 8.72 -16.67 7.89
N GLN A 134 9.27 -15.56 7.42
CA GLN A 134 8.55 -14.34 7.10
C GLN A 134 9.21 -13.61 5.92
N ALA A 135 8.42 -12.88 5.15
CA ALA A 135 8.97 -11.97 4.15
C ALA A 135 9.57 -10.74 4.84
N SER A 136 10.73 -10.29 4.38
CA SER A 136 11.36 -9.06 4.89
C SER A 136 10.49 -7.83 4.62
N ALA A 137 10.64 -6.81 5.47
CA ALA A 137 9.95 -5.54 5.31
C ALA A 137 10.29 -4.94 3.94
N GLN A 138 9.25 -4.60 3.17
CA GLN A 138 9.42 -3.98 1.86
C GLN A 138 9.50 -2.46 2.02
N SER A 139 10.43 -1.83 1.32
CA SER A 139 10.50 -0.38 1.20
C SER A 139 10.61 0.04 -0.26
N LEU A 140 10.05 1.20 -0.57
CA LEU A 140 10.11 1.82 -1.89
C LEU A 140 10.75 3.19 -1.73
N ALA A 141 11.95 3.38 -2.25
CA ALA A 141 12.60 4.68 -2.34
C ALA A 141 12.29 5.32 -3.70
N ILE A 142 11.94 6.60 -3.66
CA ILE A 142 11.62 7.42 -4.82
C ILE A 142 12.53 8.64 -4.76
N THR A 143 13.34 8.83 -5.79
CA THR A 143 14.14 10.03 -5.96
C THR A 143 13.36 11.02 -6.81
N ILE A 144 13.08 12.20 -6.29
CA ILE A 144 12.39 13.28 -7.00
C ILE A 144 13.34 14.45 -7.19
N ALA A 145 13.15 15.23 -8.26
CA ALA A 145 13.91 16.46 -8.42
C ALA A 145 13.57 17.45 -7.29
N ASP A 146 14.58 18.15 -6.80
CA ASP A 146 14.42 19.14 -5.73
C ASP A 146 13.72 20.40 -6.28
N ASP A 147 12.41 20.48 -6.06
CA ASP A 147 11.61 21.69 -6.29
C ASP A 147 10.56 21.85 -5.16
N PRO A 148 10.82 22.73 -4.17
CA PRO A 148 9.94 22.91 -3.01
C PRO A 148 8.64 23.64 -3.35
N THR A 149 8.46 24.15 -4.57
CA THR A 149 7.23 24.84 -4.98
C THR A 149 6.11 23.86 -5.33
N LEU A 150 6.46 22.61 -5.68
CA LEU A 150 5.52 21.60 -6.15
C LEU A 150 4.65 21.04 -5.03
N ALA A 151 3.36 20.85 -5.33
CA ALA A 151 2.40 20.29 -4.39
C ALA A 151 2.76 18.87 -3.93
N GLY A 152 3.39 18.07 -4.81
CA GLY A 152 3.87 16.73 -4.49
C GLY A 152 5.02 16.72 -3.48
N TYR A 153 5.96 17.66 -3.59
CA TYR A 153 7.07 17.84 -2.63
C TYR A 153 6.53 18.20 -1.25
N LYS A 154 5.65 19.21 -1.19
CA LYS A 154 5.02 19.65 0.08
C LYS A 154 4.21 18.54 0.74
N ALA A 155 3.52 17.72 -0.05
CA ALA A 155 2.76 16.58 0.46
C ALA A 155 3.67 15.50 1.07
N LEU A 156 4.83 15.24 0.47
CA LEU A 156 5.83 14.30 0.99
C LEU A 156 6.50 14.81 2.26
N GLN A 157 6.85 16.10 2.29
CA GLN A 157 7.40 16.77 3.47
C GLN A 157 6.43 16.72 4.64
N ALA A 158 5.17 17.13 4.43
CA ALA A 158 4.14 17.10 5.46
C ALA A 158 3.88 15.67 5.96
N ALA A 159 3.89 14.67 5.05
CA ALA A 159 3.72 13.27 5.43
C ALA A 159 4.89 12.75 6.27
N ALA A 160 6.12 13.17 5.96
CA ALA A 160 7.32 12.80 6.71
C ALA A 160 7.38 13.45 8.10
N GLU A 161 6.98 14.73 8.20
CA GLU A 161 6.94 15.46 9.47
C GLU A 161 5.90 14.87 10.43
N GLN A 162 4.71 14.55 9.93
CA GLN A 162 3.63 13.94 10.71
C GLN A 162 3.88 12.44 10.99
N ARG A 163 4.86 11.81 10.31
CA ARG A 163 5.12 10.37 10.36
C ARG A 163 3.85 9.54 10.17
N GLU A 164 2.97 10.02 9.28
CA GLU A 164 1.69 9.37 9.03
C GLU A 164 1.85 8.25 8.00
N VAL A 165 1.04 7.21 8.18
CA VAL A 165 0.85 6.17 7.18
C VAL A 165 0.08 6.78 6.02
N ARG A 166 0.66 6.72 4.81
CA ARG A 166 0.02 7.27 3.62
C ARG A 166 -0.02 6.26 2.49
N ALA A 167 -1.13 6.35 1.74
CA ALA A 167 -1.39 5.56 0.56
C ALA A 167 -0.66 6.16 -0.65
N LEU A 168 0.15 5.35 -1.31
CA LEU A 168 0.80 5.66 -2.57
C LEU A 168 0.13 4.86 -3.69
N ARG A 169 -0.37 5.59 -4.70
CA ARG A 169 -0.95 5.03 -5.91
C ARG A 169 0.03 5.19 -7.07
N ILE A 170 0.32 4.10 -7.76
CA ILE A 170 1.11 4.06 -8.98
C ILE A 170 0.20 3.63 -10.12
N ALA A 171 -0.08 4.53 -11.06
CA ALA A 171 -0.85 4.23 -12.27
C ALA A 171 0.09 4.00 -13.45
N PHE A 172 -0.01 2.82 -14.07
CA PHE A 172 0.75 2.48 -15.28
C PHE A 172 -0.01 2.95 -16.53
N PRO A 173 0.71 3.23 -17.64
CA PRO A 173 0.10 3.61 -18.92
C PRO A 173 -0.92 2.58 -19.46
N ASN A 174 -0.74 1.31 -19.08
CA ASN A 174 -1.63 0.21 -19.43
C ASN A 174 -2.92 0.15 -18.59
N GLY A 175 -3.24 1.20 -17.82
CA GLY A 175 -4.41 1.26 -16.93
C GLY A 175 -4.29 0.44 -15.64
N SER A 176 -3.24 -0.37 -15.49
CA SER A 176 -2.98 -1.12 -14.26
C SER A 176 -2.61 -0.17 -13.11
N VAL A 177 -3.11 -0.45 -11.90
CA VAL A 177 -2.86 0.36 -10.70
C VAL A 177 -2.19 -0.49 -9.64
N LEU A 178 -1.09 0.00 -9.09
CA LEU A 178 -0.45 -0.54 -7.90
C LEU A 178 -0.70 0.40 -6.72
N LEU A 179 -1.09 -0.17 -5.59
CA LEU A 179 -1.39 0.56 -4.37
C LEU A 179 -0.49 0.04 -3.25
N TYR A 180 0.17 0.98 -2.60
CA TYR A 180 1.08 0.77 -1.50
C TYR A 180 0.61 1.58 -0.31
N ASN A 181 0.73 1.03 0.90
CA ASN A 181 0.48 1.78 2.13
C ASN A 181 1.68 1.66 3.05
N GLY A 182 2.12 2.78 3.61
CA GLY A 182 3.33 2.79 4.41
C GLY A 182 3.66 4.13 5.03
N TYR A 183 4.66 4.12 5.91
CA TYR A 183 5.23 5.34 6.47
C TYR A 183 6.06 6.05 5.42
N VAL A 184 5.86 7.36 5.29
CA VAL A 184 6.68 8.22 4.43
C VAL A 184 7.83 8.78 5.26
N SER A 185 9.05 8.61 4.78
CA SER A 185 10.23 9.30 5.29
C SER A 185 10.82 10.12 4.14
N PHE A 186 11.12 11.38 4.39
CA PHE A 186 11.65 12.28 3.38
C PHE A 186 13.00 12.83 3.82
N ASN A 187 14.01 12.68 2.97
CA ASN A 187 15.29 13.32 3.17
C ASN A 187 15.34 14.58 2.30
N GLU A 188 15.25 15.73 2.95
CA GLU A 188 15.30 17.05 2.33
C GLU A 188 16.71 17.42 1.87
N THR A 189 17.74 16.64 2.21
CA THR A 189 19.11 16.92 1.78
C THR A 189 19.25 16.58 0.29
N PRO A 190 19.41 17.56 -0.62
CA PRO A 190 19.54 17.27 -2.03
C PRO A 190 20.92 16.66 -2.31
N SER A 191 20.96 15.68 -3.19
CA SER A 191 22.21 15.22 -3.79
C SER A 191 22.75 16.29 -4.74
N MET A 192 23.98 16.75 -4.50
CA MET A 192 24.63 17.81 -5.27
C MET A 192 25.78 17.22 -6.10
N THR A 193 25.46 16.29 -7.00
CA THR A 193 26.44 15.71 -7.93
C THR A 193 26.58 16.61 -9.16
N LYS A 194 27.82 16.99 -9.50
CA LYS A 194 28.08 17.86 -10.66
C LYS A 194 27.73 17.14 -11.97
N GLY A 195 26.77 17.70 -12.71
CA GLY A 195 26.30 17.14 -14.00
C GLY A 195 24.98 16.37 -13.91
N GLU A 196 24.42 16.21 -12.71
CA GLU A 196 23.12 15.57 -12.47
C GLU A 196 22.11 16.60 -11.93
N VAL A 197 20.81 16.31 -12.11
CA VAL A 197 19.73 17.10 -11.51
C VAL A 197 19.73 16.86 -10.01
N MET A 198 19.62 17.92 -9.20
CA MET A 198 19.50 17.79 -7.74
C MET A 198 18.27 16.95 -7.39
N GLY A 199 18.50 15.85 -6.69
CA GLY A 199 17.46 14.92 -6.29
C GLY A 199 17.37 14.75 -4.78
N VAL A 200 16.15 14.72 -4.27
CA VAL A 200 15.80 14.39 -2.88
C VAL A 200 15.10 13.03 -2.84
N GLN A 201 15.28 12.29 -1.74
CA GLN A 201 14.80 10.91 -1.64
C GLN A 201 13.64 10.79 -0.64
N ALA A 202 12.52 10.26 -1.12
CA ALA A 202 11.38 9.84 -0.32
C ALA A 202 11.36 8.31 -0.19
N THR A 203 11.42 7.79 1.02
CA THR A 203 11.35 6.35 1.31
C THR A 203 10.00 6.00 1.93
N PHE A 204 9.30 5.07 1.30
CA PHE A 204 8.05 4.49 1.77
C PHE A 204 8.33 3.15 2.42
N SER A 205 8.09 3.04 3.73
CA SER A 205 8.22 1.78 4.46
C SER A 205 6.86 1.09 4.51
N LEU A 206 6.71 -0.01 3.78
CA LEU A 206 5.42 -0.64 3.52
C LEU A 206 4.93 -1.42 4.74
N LEU A 207 3.70 -1.13 5.16
CA LEU A 207 3.04 -1.82 6.27
C LEU A 207 2.14 -2.97 5.81
N SER A 208 1.81 -2.99 4.53
CA SER A 208 0.95 -4.00 3.94
C SER A 208 1.47 -4.44 2.58
N ARG A 209 1.08 -5.66 2.18
CA ARG A 209 1.45 -6.19 0.87
C ARG A 209 0.81 -5.34 -0.23
N PRO A 210 1.54 -5.05 -1.33
CA PRO A 210 1.00 -4.26 -2.42
C PRO A 210 -0.24 -4.89 -3.02
N VAL A 211 -1.21 -4.04 -3.39
CA VAL A 211 -2.40 -4.45 -4.12
C VAL A 211 -2.26 -4.02 -5.56
N ARG A 212 -2.39 -4.99 -6.47
CA ARG A 212 -2.34 -4.75 -7.91
C ARG A 212 -3.70 -5.01 -8.51
N TYR A 213 -4.23 -4.00 -9.19
CA TYR A 213 -5.36 -4.13 -10.08
C TYR A 213 -4.82 -4.15 -11.51
N ALA A 214 -4.95 -5.31 -12.17
CA ALA A 214 -4.72 -5.41 -13.60
C ALA A 214 -6.02 -5.07 -14.34
N VAL A 215 -5.89 -4.48 -15.53
CA VAL A 215 -6.99 -4.33 -16.50
C VAL A 215 -6.98 -5.54 -17.42
#